data_AF-A0A6N3BGW9-F1
#
_entry.id   AF-A0A6N3BGW9-F1
#
_cell.length_a   1.000
_cell.length_b   1.000
_cell.length_c   1.000
_cell.angle_alpha   90.00
_cell.angle_beta   90.00
_cell.angle_gamma   90.00
#
_symmetry.space_group_name_H-M   'P 1'
#
loop_
_entity.id
_entity.type
_entity.pdbx_description
1 polymer ?
#
loop_
_entity_poly.entity_id
_entity_poly.type
_entity_poly.pdbx_seq_one_letter_code
_entity_poly.pdbx_strand_id
1 'polypeptide(L)'
;MTRENAKKLQSMMAKEAVTLLMLGGAEADTAEHEEAIRLIGEAWGLAEEETARQIERIGHGRQSVRMGAENMPPDEGDVPLVLTGREVIELERELFETAVRLNDRDKRQQLFNTAQAAAEWFSLEDWITGTQEESGHRGA
;
A
#
# COMPACT_ATOMS: atom_id res chain seq x y z
N MET A 1 -1.19 6.19 15.54
CA MET A 1 -2.24 5.97 14.53
C MET A 1 -3.55 5.61 15.25
N THR A 2 -4.71 5.86 14.63
CA THR A 2 -6.04 5.50 15.16
C THR A 2 -6.59 4.28 14.42
N ARG A 3 -7.67 3.64 14.91
CA ARG A 3 -8.36 2.58 14.16
C ARG A 3 -8.84 3.04 12.79
N GLU A 4 -9.32 4.28 12.69
CA GLU A 4 -9.77 4.85 11.42
C GLU A 4 -8.62 4.98 10.42
N ASN A 5 -7.45 5.44 10.88
CA ASN A 5 -6.26 5.47 10.03
C ASN A 5 -5.78 4.05 9.67
N ALA A 6 -5.89 3.07 10.57
CA ALA A 6 -5.57 1.68 10.24
C ALA A 6 -6.47 1.11 9.12
N LYS A 7 -7.75 1.50 9.07
CA LYS A 7 -8.65 1.15 7.95
C LYS A 7 -8.21 1.81 6.65
N LYS A 8 -7.81 3.08 6.70
CA LYS A 8 -7.26 3.79 5.54
C LYS A 8 -5.99 3.12 5.04
N LEU A 9 -5.12 2.70 5.94
CA LEU A 9 -3.90 1.97 5.62
C LEU A 9 -4.21 0.62 4.93
N GLN A 10 -5.16 -0.18 5.45
CA GLN A 10 -5.59 -1.41 4.75
C GLN A 10 -6.15 -1.11 3.35
N SER A 11 -6.93 -0.04 3.21
CA SER A 11 -7.44 0.37 1.90
C SER A 11 -6.32 0.82 0.95
N MET A 12 -5.26 1.44 1.46
CA MET A 12 -4.09 1.84 0.66
C MET A 12 -3.32 0.62 0.18
N MET A 13 -3.05 -0.36 1.06
CA MET A 13 -2.41 -1.63 0.69
C MET A 13 -3.20 -2.40 -0.37
N ALA A 14 -4.54 -2.40 -0.28
CA ALA A 14 -5.38 -3.02 -1.30
C ALA A 14 -5.29 -2.27 -2.65
N LYS A 15 -5.24 -0.94 -2.64
CA LYS A 15 -5.07 -0.13 -3.87
C LYS A 15 -3.70 -0.35 -4.52
N GLU A 16 -2.64 -0.45 -3.72
CA GLU A 16 -1.29 -0.74 -4.22
C GLU A 16 -1.22 -2.13 -4.87
N ALA A 17 -1.80 -3.15 -4.22
CA ALA A 17 -1.91 -4.49 -4.78
C ALA A 17 -2.70 -4.52 -6.12
N VAL A 18 -3.80 -3.78 -6.20
CA VAL A 18 -4.58 -3.67 -7.44
C VAL A 18 -3.79 -2.94 -8.52
N THR A 19 -3.04 -1.90 -8.17
CA THR A 19 -2.12 -1.20 -9.09
C THR A 19 -1.08 -2.16 -9.65
N LEU A 20 -0.49 -3.00 -8.79
CA LEU A 20 0.46 -4.03 -9.19
C LEU A 20 -0.17 -5.04 -10.16
N LEU A 21 -1.41 -5.48 -9.93
CA LEU A 21 -2.14 -6.37 -10.83
C LEU A 21 -2.43 -5.71 -12.19
N MET A 22 -2.76 -4.41 -12.23
CA MET A 22 -3.02 -3.71 -13.48
C MET A 22 -1.75 -3.53 -14.33
N LEU A 23 -0.59 -3.36 -13.69
CA LEU A 23 0.69 -3.15 -14.37
C LEU A 23 1.38 -4.47 -14.73
N GLY A 24 1.34 -5.45 -13.82
CA GLY A 24 2.02 -6.75 -13.95
C GLY A 24 1.13 -7.88 -14.47
N GLY A 25 -0.16 -7.64 -14.63
CA GLY A 25 -1.15 -8.66 -15.01
C GLY A 25 -1.65 -9.48 -13.82
N ALA A 26 -2.61 -10.37 -14.09
CA ALA A 26 -3.33 -11.12 -13.06
C ALA A 26 -2.48 -12.13 -12.27
N GLU A 27 -1.29 -12.45 -12.77
CA GLU A 27 -0.34 -13.36 -12.12
C GLU A 27 0.71 -12.61 -11.29
N ALA A 28 0.60 -11.28 -11.18
CA ALA A 28 1.43 -10.50 -10.27
C ALA A 28 1.17 -10.92 -8.81
N ASP A 29 2.25 -11.01 -8.03
CA ASP A 29 2.20 -11.47 -6.65
C ASP A 29 1.70 -10.35 -5.71
N THR A 30 0.56 -10.56 -5.06
CA THR A 30 -0.01 -9.64 -4.08
C THR A 30 -0.01 -10.22 -2.66
N ALA A 31 0.64 -11.36 -2.43
CA ALA A 31 0.60 -12.06 -1.15
C ALA A 31 1.11 -11.18 0.00
N GLU A 32 2.17 -10.40 -0.24
CA GLU A 32 2.73 -9.49 0.75
C GLU A 32 1.75 -8.39 1.16
N HIS A 33 0.98 -7.86 0.21
CA HIS A 33 -0.04 -6.84 0.47
C HIS A 33 -1.23 -7.41 1.25
N GLU A 34 -1.69 -8.60 0.87
CA GLU A 34 -2.75 -9.32 1.59
C GLU A 34 -2.32 -9.62 3.04
N GLU A 35 -1.07 -10.00 3.24
CA GLU A 35 -0.53 -10.25 4.58
C GLU A 35 -0.40 -8.96 5.40
N ALA A 36 0.12 -7.88 4.80
CA ALA A 36 0.14 -6.57 5.46
C ALA A 36 -1.26 -6.13 5.91
N ILE A 37 -2.28 -6.31 5.06
CA ILE A 37 -3.69 -6.04 5.40
C ILE A 37 -4.12 -6.83 6.64
N ARG A 38 -3.83 -8.15 6.71
CA ARG A 38 -4.16 -8.98 7.88
C ARG A 38 -3.46 -8.50 9.15
N LEU A 39 -2.17 -8.21 9.05
CA LEU A 39 -1.35 -7.75 10.17
C LEU A 39 -1.81 -6.39 10.72
N ILE A 40 -2.24 -5.47 9.86
CA ILE A 40 -2.85 -4.20 10.27
C ILE A 40 -4.16 -4.46 11.02
N GLY A 41 -5.00 -5.37 10.52
CA GLY A 41 -6.25 -5.75 11.18
C GLY A 41 -6.03 -6.29 12.59
N GLU A 42 -5.06 -7.21 12.72
CA GLU A 42 -4.65 -7.80 14.00
C GLU A 42 -4.13 -6.74 14.98
N ALA A 43 -3.15 -5.92 14.55
CA ALA A 43 -2.48 -4.94 15.40
C ALA A 43 -3.43 -3.88 16.00
N TRP A 44 -4.51 -3.54 15.27
CA TRP A 44 -5.44 -2.48 15.64
C TRP A 44 -6.80 -2.99 16.14
N GLY A 45 -7.01 -4.32 16.11
CA GLY A 45 -8.26 -4.96 16.50
C GLY A 45 -9.42 -4.48 15.63
N LEU A 46 -9.23 -4.49 14.32
CA LEU A 46 -10.28 -4.19 13.34
C LEU A 46 -11.24 -5.38 13.21
N ALA A 47 -12.44 -5.14 12.70
CA ALA A 47 -13.37 -6.24 12.45
C ALA A 47 -12.82 -7.17 11.35
N GLU A 48 -13.06 -8.47 11.48
CA GLU A 48 -12.60 -9.44 10.48
C GLU A 48 -13.25 -9.14 9.11
N GLU A 49 -14.51 -8.73 9.10
CA GLU A 49 -15.24 -8.37 7.89
C GLU A 49 -14.66 -7.11 7.22
N GLU A 50 -14.09 -6.18 8.00
CA GLU A 50 -13.41 -5.00 7.45
C GLU A 50 -12.13 -5.38 6.71
N THR A 51 -11.34 -6.27 7.32
CA THR A 51 -10.10 -6.79 6.74
C THR A 51 -10.39 -7.64 5.51
N ALA A 52 -11.38 -8.53 5.59
CA ALA A 52 -11.80 -9.41 4.50
C ALA A 52 -12.23 -8.61 3.26
N ARG A 53 -12.98 -7.51 3.44
CA ARG A 53 -13.38 -6.64 2.32
C ARG A 53 -12.19 -6.08 1.53
N GLN A 54 -11.08 -5.77 2.19
CA GLN A 54 -9.89 -5.26 1.50
C GLN A 54 -9.16 -6.37 0.73
N ILE A 55 -9.16 -7.60 1.24
CA ILE A 55 -8.61 -8.76 0.54
C ILE A 55 -9.51 -9.15 -0.66
N GLU A 56 -10.83 -9.14 -0.48
CA GLU A 56 -11.80 -9.38 -1.56
C GLU A 56 -11.63 -8.37 -2.71
N ARG A 57 -11.34 -7.10 -2.39
CA ARG A 57 -11.03 -6.08 -3.39
C ARG A 57 -9.85 -6.48 -4.28
N ILE A 58 -8.77 -7.03 -3.72
CA ILE A 58 -7.62 -7.53 -4.49
C ILE A 58 -8.05 -8.71 -5.38
N GLY A 59 -8.89 -9.61 -4.85
CA GLY A 59 -9.46 -10.73 -5.62
C GLY A 59 -10.29 -10.27 -6.83
N HIS A 60 -11.13 -9.26 -6.65
CA HIS A 60 -11.86 -8.61 -7.73
C HIS A 60 -10.93 -7.93 -8.73
N GLY A 61 -9.93 -7.19 -8.25
CA GLY A 61 -8.76 -6.67 -8.98
C GLY A 61 -8.23 -7.69 -9.99
N ARG A 62 -7.82 -8.84 -9.44
CA ARG A 62 -7.22 -9.94 -10.21
C ARG A 62 -8.19 -10.51 -11.24
N GLN A 63 -9.46 -10.68 -10.88
CA GLN A 63 -10.47 -11.22 -11.80
C GLN A 63 -10.73 -10.28 -12.98
N SER A 64 -10.86 -8.98 -12.74
CA SER A 64 -11.07 -8.02 -13.81
C SER A 64 -9.87 -7.95 -14.75
N VAL A 65 -8.64 -7.96 -14.23
CA VAL A 65 -7.44 -8.03 -15.08
C VAL A 65 -7.44 -9.30 -15.95
N ARG A 66 -7.88 -10.45 -15.43
CA ARG A 66 -8.03 -11.69 -16.24
C ARG A 66 -9.07 -11.57 -17.35
N MET A 67 -10.16 -10.86 -17.09
CA MET A 67 -11.28 -10.70 -18.04
C MET A 67 -11.05 -9.56 -19.05
N GLY A 68 -10.05 -8.71 -18.80
CA GLY A 68 -9.75 -7.50 -19.59
C GLY A 68 -9.97 -6.24 -18.75
N ALA A 69 -9.03 -5.30 -18.82
CA ALA A 69 -9.00 -4.10 -17.98
C ALA A 69 -10.25 -3.22 -18.10
N GLU A 70 -11.03 -3.31 -19.19
CA GLU A 70 -12.34 -2.65 -19.30
C GLU A 70 -13.39 -3.13 -18.26
N ASN A 71 -13.15 -4.26 -17.59
CA ASN A 71 -14.04 -4.83 -16.58
C ASN A 71 -13.69 -4.39 -15.14
N MET A 72 -12.81 -3.39 -14.98
CA MET A 72 -12.44 -2.87 -13.68
C MET A 72 -13.59 -2.00 -13.11
N PRO A 73 -14.00 -2.16 -11.83
CA PRO A 73 -15.00 -1.32 -11.21
C PRO A 73 -14.61 0.16 -11.26
N PRO A 74 -15.57 1.07 -11.55
CA PRO A 74 -15.30 2.50 -11.61
C PRO A 74 -14.89 3.12 -10.26
N ASP A 75 -15.09 2.41 -9.14
CA ASP A 75 -14.69 2.82 -7.78
C ASP A 75 -13.17 2.64 -7.53
N GLU A 76 -12.42 2.27 -8.57
CA GLU A 76 -10.96 2.26 -8.62
C GLU A 76 -10.40 3.50 -9.34
N GLY A 77 -11.08 4.64 -9.21
CA GLY A 77 -10.83 5.86 -9.99
C GLY A 77 -9.44 6.50 -9.90
N ASP A 78 -8.56 6.01 -9.04
CA ASP A 78 -7.20 6.51 -8.85
C ASP A 78 -6.12 5.44 -9.09
N VAL A 79 -6.37 4.47 -9.99
CA VAL A 79 -5.38 3.47 -10.40
C VAL A 79 -4.79 3.83 -11.78
N PRO A 80 -3.46 3.83 -11.99
CA PRO A 80 -2.39 3.49 -11.03
C PRO A 80 -2.33 4.43 -9.83
N LEU A 81 -2.18 3.88 -8.63
CA LEU A 81 -1.96 4.66 -7.42
C LEU A 81 -0.68 5.48 -7.58
N VAL A 82 -0.78 6.81 -7.45
CA VAL A 82 0.37 7.71 -7.45
C VAL A 82 0.39 8.41 -6.10
N LEU A 83 1.48 8.24 -5.35
CA LEU A 83 1.69 8.88 -4.05
C LEU A 83 2.71 10.02 -4.19
N THR A 84 2.50 11.11 -3.46
CA THR A 84 3.52 12.14 -3.24
C THR A 84 4.57 11.63 -2.26
N GLY A 85 5.79 12.18 -2.27
CA GLY A 85 6.84 11.77 -1.32
C GLY A 85 6.42 11.92 0.15
N ARG A 86 5.57 12.90 0.47
CA ARG A 86 4.97 13.03 1.82
C ARG A 86 4.07 11.84 2.16
N GLU A 87 3.24 11.39 1.23
CA GLU A 87 2.34 10.25 1.45
C GLU A 87 3.11 8.93 1.60
N VAL A 88 4.24 8.78 0.89
CA VAL A 88 5.12 7.61 1.06
C VAL A 88 5.74 7.60 2.47
N ILE A 89 6.24 8.73 2.97
CA ILE A 89 6.76 8.83 4.35
C ILE A 89 5.67 8.54 5.38
N GLU A 90 4.44 9.01 5.14
CA GLU A 90 3.29 8.71 6.00
C GLU A 90 2.97 7.22 5.99
N LEU A 91 2.99 6.57 4.83
CA LEU A 91 2.81 5.13 4.68
C LEU A 91 3.86 4.33 5.45
N GLU A 92 5.16 4.62 5.27
CA GLU A 92 6.23 3.95 6.01
C GLU A 92 6.05 4.11 7.53
N ARG A 93 5.75 5.33 7.98
CA ARG A 93 5.50 5.61 9.39
C ARG A 93 4.31 4.82 9.94
N GLU A 94 3.22 4.71 9.20
CA GLU A 94 2.03 3.96 9.62
C GLU A 94 2.26 2.44 9.65
N LEU A 95 3.06 1.90 8.72
CA LEU A 95 3.50 0.49 8.74
C LEU A 95 4.41 0.21 9.94
N PHE A 96 5.37 1.09 10.26
CA PHE A 96 6.21 0.96 11.45
C PHE A 96 5.40 1.08 12.75
N GLU A 97 4.47 2.02 12.83
CA GLU A 97 3.57 2.15 13.98
C GLU A 97 2.68 0.89 14.17
N THR A 98 2.35 0.20 13.09
CA THR A 98 1.64 -1.08 13.14
C THR A 98 2.56 -2.19 13.65
N ALA A 99 3.79 -2.26 13.14
CA ALA A 99 4.78 -3.26 13.56
C ALA A 99 5.07 -3.21 15.07
N VAL A 100 5.22 -2.02 15.66
CA VAL A 100 5.50 -1.91 17.11
C VAL A 100 4.37 -2.42 18.01
N ARG A 101 3.17 -2.65 17.46
CA ARG A 101 2.04 -3.23 18.21
C ARG A 101 1.99 -4.76 18.16
N LEU A 102 2.78 -5.38 17.30
CA LEU A 102 2.85 -6.82 17.14
C LEU A 102 3.96 -7.40 18.02
N ASN A 103 3.62 -8.43 18.79
CA ASN A 103 4.59 -9.11 19.66
C ASN A 103 5.47 -10.11 18.91
N ASP A 104 5.04 -10.56 17.73
CA ASP A 104 5.73 -11.53 16.90
C ASP A 104 6.83 -10.89 16.05
N ARG A 105 8.03 -11.47 16.04
CA ARG A 105 9.18 -10.94 15.30
C ARG A 105 8.98 -11.01 13.79
N ASP A 106 8.47 -12.12 13.30
CA ASP A 106 8.36 -12.38 11.87
C ASP A 106 7.28 -11.49 11.28
N LYS A 107 6.17 -11.29 12.00
CA LYS A 107 5.13 -10.32 11.61
C LYS A 107 5.65 -8.89 11.56
N ARG A 108 6.52 -8.49 12.51
CA ARG A 108 7.18 -7.17 12.47
C ARG A 108 8.11 -7.04 11.27
N GLN A 109 8.86 -8.09 10.95
CA GLN A 109 9.76 -8.10 9.80
C GLN A 109 8.98 -8.02 8.48
N GLN A 110 7.82 -8.67 8.39
CA GLN A 110 6.96 -8.57 7.20
C GLN A 110 6.54 -7.12 6.93
N LEU A 111 6.02 -6.42 7.94
CA LEU A 111 5.61 -5.01 7.79
C LEU A 111 6.79 -4.08 7.48
N PHE A 112 7.99 -4.39 8.01
CA PHE A 112 9.21 -3.67 7.66
C PHE A 112 9.56 -3.85 6.19
N ASN A 113 9.54 -5.09 5.68
CA ASN A 113 9.82 -5.38 4.27
C ASN A 113 8.80 -4.69 3.35
N THR A 114 7.52 -4.70 3.71
CA THR A 114 6.47 -4.00 2.95
C THR A 114 6.72 -2.49 2.90
N ALA A 115 7.16 -1.87 4.01
CA ALA A 115 7.49 -0.44 4.01
C ALA A 115 8.66 -0.12 3.08
N GLN A 116 9.71 -0.95 3.08
CA GLN A 116 10.85 -0.76 2.18
C GLN A 116 10.45 -0.92 0.71
N ALA A 117 9.67 -1.96 0.38
CA ALA A 117 9.20 -2.18 -0.97
C ALA A 117 8.34 -1.00 -1.49
N ALA A 118 7.46 -0.44 -0.65
CA ALA A 118 6.67 0.73 -1.01
C ALA A 118 7.56 1.97 -1.27
N ALA A 119 8.58 2.22 -0.44
CA ALA A 119 9.49 3.34 -0.63
C ALA A 119 10.30 3.24 -1.95
N GLU A 120 10.72 2.03 -2.31
CA GLU A 120 11.38 1.74 -3.58
C GLU A 120 10.42 1.92 -4.77
N TRP A 121 9.21 1.37 -4.68
CA TRP A 121 8.22 1.42 -5.75
C TRP A 121 7.78 2.85 -6.10
N PHE A 122 7.62 3.70 -5.09
CA PHE A 122 7.24 5.10 -5.29
C PHE A 122 8.42 6.04 -5.49
N SER A 123 9.63 5.52 -5.76
CA SER A 123 10.81 6.33 -6.09
C SER A 123 11.04 7.46 -5.06
N LEU A 124 10.91 7.15 -3.76
CA LEU A 124 11.03 8.16 -2.71
C LEU A 124 12.36 8.92 -2.79
N GLU A 125 13.44 8.23 -3.16
CA GLU A 125 14.76 8.81 -3.37
C GLU A 125 14.76 9.83 -4.52
N ASP A 126 14.15 9.51 -5.66
CA ASP A 126 14.05 10.44 -6.80
C ASP A 126 13.25 11.69 -6.43
N TRP A 127 12.21 11.56 -5.60
CA TRP A 127 11.45 12.71 -5.10
C TRP A 127 12.28 13.59 -4.15
N ILE A 128 13.05 12.97 -3.24
CA ILE A 128 13.94 13.69 -2.31
C ILE A 128 15.05 14.41 -3.08
N THR A 129 15.65 13.77 -4.09
CA THR A 129 16.69 14.38 -4.92
C THR A 129 16.13 15.47 -5.82
N GLY A 130 14.99 15.25 -6.47
CA GLY A 130 14.34 16.24 -7.33
C GLY A 130 13.92 17.52 -6.59
N THR A 131 13.39 17.40 -5.37
CA THR A 131 13.03 18.56 -4.53
C THR A 131 14.25 19.38 -4.07
N GLN A 132 15.42 18.74 -3.90
CA GLN A 132 16.69 19.44 -3.62
C GLN A 132 17.21 20.20 -4.85
N GLU A 133 17.12 19.60 -6.04
CA GLU A 133 17.53 20.24 -7.31
C GLU A 133 16.67 21.48 -7.64
N GLU A 134 15.35 21.41 -7.41
CA GLU A 134 14.43 22.55 -7.59
C GLU A 134 14.72 23.71 -6.61
N SER A 135 15.14 23.40 -5.39
CA SER A 135 15.48 24.37 -4.36
C SER A 135 16.80 25.11 -4.65
N GLY A 136 17.75 24.44 -5.31
CA GLY A 136 19.02 25.04 -5.75
C GLY A 136 18.86 26.01 -6.93
N HIS A 137 17.83 25.83 -7.77
CA HIS A 137 17.57 26.70 -8.92
C HIS A 137 16.83 28.00 -8.60
N ARG A 138 16.23 28.13 -7.40
CA ARG A 138 15.59 29.37 -6.92
C ARG A 138 16.54 30.32 -6.19
N GLY A 139 17.83 29.99 -6.11
CA GLY A 139 18.85 30.74 -5.38
C GLY A 139 19.99 31.31 -6.23
N ALA A 140 19.75 31.60 -7.52
CA ALA A 140 20.73 32.25 -8.41
C ALA A 140 20.13 33.50 -9.08
#